data_AF-A0AAJ1YIM4-F1
#
_entry.id   AF-A0AAJ1YIM4-F1
#
_cell.length_a   1.000
_cell.length_b   1.000
_cell.length_c   1.000
_cell.angle_alpha   90.00
_cell.angle_beta   90.00
_cell.angle_gamma   90.00
#
_symmetry.space_group_name_H-M   'P 1'
#
loop_
_entity.id
_entity.type
_entity.pdbx_description
1 polymer ?
#
loop_
_entity_poly.entity_id
_entity_poly.type
_entity_poly.pdbx_seq_one_letter_code
_entity_poly.pdbx_strand_id
1 'polypeptide(L)' 'MKQVILLLKGEAPQVVNVGDDLNSLSWTLPNGKEVDMCIELANIRSPSGEITSYLVATNNENITPDDIRDAAALITE' A
#
# COMPACT_ATOMS: atom_id res chain seq x y z
N MET A 1 7.22 -8.81 -11.90
CA MET A 1 6.68 -7.52 -11.43
C MET A 1 5.72 -7.86 -10.31
N LYS A 2 5.74 -7.08 -9.23
CA LYS A 2 4.85 -7.26 -8.08
C LYS A 2 3.91 -6.07 -7.92
N GLN A 3 2.70 -6.34 -7.46
CA GLN A 3 1.69 -5.32 -7.17
C GLN A 3 1.89 -4.82 -5.74
N VAL A 4 1.90 -3.49 -5.59
CA VAL A 4 2.01 -2.80 -4.31
C VAL A 4 0.82 -1.86 -4.17
N ILE A 5 0.17 -1.92 -3.01
CA ILE A 5 -0.88 -0.99 -2.64
C ILE A 5 -0.20 0.29 -2.15
N LEU A 6 -0.42 1.38 -2.88
CA LEU A 6 0.04 2.71 -2.56
C LEU A 6 -1.02 3.42 -1.72
N LEU A 7 -0.66 3.77 -0.48
CA LEU A 7 -1.52 4.46 0.47
C LEU A 7 -0.93 5.80 0.84
N LEU A 8 -1.43 6.86 0.20
CA LEU A 8 -0.99 8.22 0.46
C LEU A 8 -1.99 8.93 1.38
N LYS A 9 -1.48 9.66 2.36
CA LYS A 9 -2.30 10.42 3.30
C LYS A 9 -3.18 11.43 2.56
N GLY A 10 -4.50 11.25 2.66
CA GLY A 10 -5.50 12.13 2.07
C GLY A 10 -5.87 11.82 0.61
N GLU A 11 -5.29 10.78 0.02
CA GLU A 11 -5.58 10.34 -1.35
C GLU A 11 -6.32 9.00 -1.37
N ALA A 12 -6.94 8.69 -2.50
CA ALA A 12 -7.50 7.36 -2.72
C ALA A 12 -6.39 6.30 -2.83
N PRO A 13 -6.63 5.07 -2.34
CA PRO A 13 -5.70 3.97 -2.48
C PRO A 13 -5.50 3.59 -3.95
N GLN A 14 -4.29 3.21 -4.33
CA GLN A 14 -3.95 2.83 -5.71
C GLN A 14 -3.11 1.56 -5.73
N VAL A 15 -3.17 0.79 -6.82
CA VAL A 15 -2.22 -0.31 -7.05
C VAL A 15 -1.20 0.12 -8.09
N VAL A 16 0.08 -0.05 -7.74
CA VAL A 16 1.21 0.22 -8.62
C VAL A 16 1.99 -1.07 -8.86
N ASN A 17 2.50 -1.24 -10.07
CA ASN A 17 3.37 -2.36 -10.41
C ASN A 17 4.83 -1.93 -10.27
N VAL A 18 5.59 -2.67 -9.49
CA VAL A 18 7.03 -2.43 -9.29
C VAL A 18 7.84 -3.67 -9.68
N GLY A 19 9.14 -3.48 -9.91
CA GLY A 19 10.08 -4.58 -10.08
C GLY A 19 10.12 -5.48 -8.83
N ASP A 20 10.34 -6.78 -9.00
CA ASP A 20 10.30 -7.72 -7.88
C ASP A 20 11.39 -7.43 -6.83
N ASP A 21 12.54 -6.93 -7.27
CA ASP A 21 13.70 -6.58 -6.44
C ASP A 21 13.59 -5.22 -5.73
N LEU A 22 12.55 -4.43 -6.02
CA LEU A 22 12.37 -3.11 -5.38
C LEU A 22 11.81 -3.25 -3.97
N ASN A 23 12.51 -2.70 -2.99
CA ASN A 23 12.06 -2.64 -1.58
C ASN A 23 11.57 -1.24 -1.17
N SER A 24 11.67 -0.27 -2.07
CA SER A 24 11.21 1.10 -1.87
C SER A 24 10.64 1.65 -3.17
N LEU A 25 9.75 2.64 -3.01
CA LEU A 25 9.09 3.34 -4.09
C LEU A 25 9.27 4.85 -3.85
N SER A 26 9.83 5.55 -4.83
CA SER A 26 9.79 7.00 -4.87
C SER A 26 8.51 7.45 -5.57
N TRP A 27 7.79 8.38 -4.95
CA TRP A 27 6.52 8.89 -5.48
C TRP A 27 6.41 10.40 -5.34
N THR A 28 5.87 11.04 -6.36
CA THR A 28 5.56 12.48 -6.34
C THR A 28 4.14 12.68 -5.82
N LEU A 29 4.02 13.32 -4.66
CA LEU A 29 2.73 13.70 -4.08
C LEU A 29 2.04 14.78 -4.94
N PRO A 30 0.71 14.97 -4.81
CA PRO A 30 -0.02 16.01 -5.54
C PRO A 30 0.49 17.44 -5.31
N ASN A 31 1.16 17.68 -4.18
CA ASN A 31 1.80 18.97 -3.87
C ASN A 31 3.19 19.14 -4.54
N GLY A 32 3.60 18.21 -5.39
CA GLY A 32 4.89 18.21 -6.08
C GLY A 32 6.07 17.72 -5.23
N LYS A 33 5.86 17.32 -3.98
CA LYS A 33 6.92 16.79 -3.12
C LYS A 33 7.19 15.32 -3.46
N GLU A 34 8.45 14.99 -3.69
CA GLU A 34 8.91 13.60 -3.79
C GLU A 34 9.08 13.00 -2.39
N VAL A 35 8.57 11.77 -2.23
CA VAL A 35 8.73 10.99 -1.01
C VAL A 35 9.17 9.57 -1.36
N ASP A 36 10.18 9.09 -0.64
CA ASP A 36 10.57 7.69 -0.67
C ASP A 36 9.81 6.93 0.42
N MET A 37 9.16 5.85 0.01
CA MET A 37 8.38 4.98 0.88
C MET A 37 8.94 3.57 0.81
N CYS A 38 9.12 2.93 1.96
CA CYS A 38 9.44 1.51 1.99
C CYS A 38 8.23 0.69 1.57
N ILE A 39 8.48 -0.39 0.83
CA ILE A 39 7.48 -1.40 0.52
C ILE A 39 7.52 -2.42 1.65
N GLU A 40 6.46 -2.48 2.44
CA GLU A 40 6.32 -3.36 3.58
C GLU A 40 5.30 -4.47 3.30
N LEU A 41 5.52 -5.64 3.88
CA LEU A 41 4.58 -6.75 3.80
C LEU A 41 3.59 -6.64 4.96
N ALA A 42 2.33 -6.32 4.65
CA ALA A 42 1.24 -6.27 5.61
C ALA A 42 0.44 -7.57 5.59
N ASN A 43 0.38 -8.25 6.72
CA ASN A 43 -0.44 -9.47 6.88
C ASN A 43 -1.80 -9.10 7.47
N ILE A 44 -2.83 -9.13 6.66
CA ILE A 44 -4.19 -8.74 7.04
C ILE A 44 -5.01 -9.99 7.28
N ARG A 45 -5.54 -10.11 8.50
CA ARG A 45 -6.46 -11.19 8.86
C ARG A 45 -7.88 -10.78 8.50
N SER A 46 -8.52 -11.57 7.65
CA SER A 46 -9.92 -11.44 7.30
C SER A 46 -10.83 -11.86 8.46
N PRO A 47 -12.12 -11.45 8.46
CA PRO A 47 -13.10 -11.91 9.45
C PRO A 47 -13.31 -13.44 9.46
N SER A 48 -13.09 -14.13 8.33
CA SER A 48 -13.13 -15.60 8.23
C SER A 48 -11.92 -16.29 8.88
N GLY A 49 -10.89 -15.51 9.25
CA GLY A 49 -9.65 -16.01 9.85
C GLY A 49 -8.53 -16.27 8.83
N GLU A 50 -8.79 -16.13 7.54
CA GLU A 50 -7.76 -16.22 6.49
C GLU A 50 -6.79 -15.03 6.58
N ILE A 51 -5.50 -15.30 6.38
CA ILE A 51 -4.47 -14.27 6.35
C ILE A 51 -4.10 -14.02 4.89
N THR A 52 -4.24 -12.77 4.47
CA THR A 52 -3.80 -12.32 3.15
C THR A 52 -2.65 -11.35 3.33
N SER A 53 -1.56 -11.60 2.61
CA SER A 53 -0.38 -10.73 2.62
C SER A 53 -0.46 -9.74 1.46
N TYR A 54 -0.35 -8.46 1.77
CA TYR A 54 -0.30 -7.38 0.79
C TYR A 54 1.05 -6.66 0.89
N LEU A 55 1.58 -6.26 -0.26
CA LEU A 55 2.71 -5.32 -0.29
C LEU A 55 2.14 -3.91 -0.26
N VAL A 56 2.62 -3.09 0.67
CA VAL A 56 2.08 -1.75 0.91
C VAL A 56 3.22 -0.76 0.92
N ALA A 57 3.05 0.37 0.24
CA ALA A 57 3.91 1.53 0.35
C ALA A 57 3.08 2.70 0.85
N THR A 58 3.51 3.34 1.94
CA THR A 58 2.78 4.46 2.51
C THR A 58 3.71 5.56 3.01
N ASN A 59 3.23 6.81 2.90
CA ASN A 59 3.83 7.96 3.57
C ASN A 59 3.10 8.32 4.88
N ASN A 60 2.16 7.48 5.31
CA ASN A 60 1.37 7.65 6.51
C ASN A 60 1.88 6.72 7.61
N GLU A 61 2.61 7.27 8.58
CA GLU A 61 3.15 6.52 9.72
C GLU A 61 2.05 5.98 10.66
N ASN A 62 0.81 6.48 10.55
CA ASN A 62 -0.32 6.05 11.36
C ASN A 62 -1.24 5.07 10.64
N ILE A 63 -0.74 4.36 9.63
CA ILE A 63 -1.57 3.42 8.88
C ILE A 63 -1.97 2.22 9.75
N THR A 64 -3.24 1.82 9.67
CA THR A 64 -3.75 0.65 10.40
C THR A 64 -3.98 -0.54 9.46
N PRO A 65 -4.03 -1.78 10.00
CA PRO A 65 -4.41 -2.95 9.21
C PRO A 65 -5.79 -2.83 8.56
N ASP A 66 -6.74 -2.14 9.20
CA ASP A 66 -8.07 -1.90 8.64
C ASP A 66 -8.00 -0.97 7.42
N ASP A 67 -7.18 0.08 7.43
CA ASP A 67 -6.97 0.95 6.26
C ASP A 67 -6.45 0.16 5.05
N ILE A 68 -5.51 -0.76 5.28
CA ILE A 68 -4.95 -1.62 4.24
C ILE A 68 -6.01 -2.60 3.71
N ARG A 69 -6.86 -3.14 4.60
CA ARG A 69 -7.96 -4.03 4.22
C ARG A 69 -8.98 -3.31 3.34
N ASP A 70 -9.42 -2.13 3.76
CA ASP A 70 -10.38 -1.31 3.02
C ASP A 70 -9.81 -0.89 1.66
N ALA A 71 -8.53 -0.50 1.63
CA ALA A 71 -7.85 -0.22 0.38
C ALA A 71 -7.78 -1.45 -0.55
N ALA A 72 -7.41 -2.62 -0.02
CA ALA A 72 -7.39 -3.83 -0.81
C ALA A 72 -8.78 -4.16 -1.38
N ALA A 73 -9.84 -4.03 -0.57
CA ALA A 73 -11.21 -4.23 -1.02
C ALA A 73 -11.58 -3.28 -2.17
N LEU A 74 -11.30 -1.98 -2.02
CA LEU A 74 -11.58 -0.95 -3.03
C LEU A 74 -10.90 -1.17 -4.39
N ILE A 75 -9.78 -1.88 -4.42
CA ILE A 75 -9.00 -2.09 -5.65
C ILE A 75 -9.30 -3.46 -6.30
N THR A 76 -9.97 -4.37 -5.58
CA THR A 76 -10.33 -5.70 -6.07
C THR A 76 -11.77 -5.77 -6.62
N GLU A 77 -12.59 -4.73 -6.42
CA GLU A 77 -13.93 -4.54 -7.02
C GLU A 77 -13.89 -3.77 -8.35
#